data_AF-A0A4R6S2T4-F1
#
_entry.id   AF-A0A4R6S2T4-F1
#
_cell.length_a   1.000
_cell.length_b   1.000
_cell.length_c   1.000
_cell.angle_alpha   90.00
_cell.angle_beta   90.00
_cell.angle_gamma   90.00
#
_symmetry.space_group_name_H-M   'P 1'
#
loop_
_entity.id
_entity.type
_entity.pdbx_description
1 polymer ?
#
loop_
_entity_poly.entity_id
_entity_poly.type
_entity_poly.pdbx_seq_one_letter_code
_entity_poly.pdbx_strand_id
1 'polypeptide(L)'
;MYLAEFGRAVPGKIAVGFHFVDYLAHGWDVARALGRPDRLSEPDPALTEAGMAIAERIPNEPPSRGPGAAFAYRVDVADTASPHQRLIGLLGRSPEWTR
;
A
#
# COMPACT_ATOMS: atom_id res chain seq x y z
N MET A 1 -1.05 19.95 8.48
CA MET A 1 -0.34 19.96 7.19
C MET A 1 -1.40 20.04 6.10
N TYR A 2 -1.33 21.02 5.19
CA TYR A 2 -2.26 21.06 4.06
C TYR A 2 -1.81 20.03 3.04
N LEU A 3 -2.73 19.15 2.61
CA LEU A 3 -2.48 18.18 1.56
C LEU A 3 -3.46 18.46 0.43
N ALA A 4 -2.93 18.84 -0.74
CA ALA A 4 -3.74 19.25 -1.88
C ALA A 4 -4.67 18.14 -2.36
N GLU A 5 -4.23 16.87 -2.28
CA GLU A 5 -5.01 15.67 -2.62
C GLU A 5 -6.28 15.50 -1.76
N PHE A 6 -6.33 16.09 -0.56
CA PHE A 6 -7.51 16.07 0.31
C PHE A 6 -8.27 17.40 0.33
N GLY A 7 -7.79 18.43 -0.36
CA GLY A 7 -8.38 19.77 -0.36
C GLY A 7 -8.52 20.41 1.03
N ARG A 8 -7.78 19.91 2.02
CA ARG A 8 -7.90 20.32 3.43
C ARG A 8 -6.62 20.10 4.22
N ALA A 9 -6.56 20.73 5.38
CA ALA A 9 -5.56 20.40 6.38
C ALA A 9 -5.87 19.04 7.02
N VAL A 10 -4.84 18.19 7.10
CA VAL A 10 -4.87 16.95 7.87
C VAL A 10 -3.85 17.01 9.02
N PRO A 11 -4.09 16.28 10.12
CA PRO A 11 -3.08 16.09 11.16
C PRO A 11 -1.79 15.50 10.56
N GLY A 12 -0.64 16.03 10.94
CA GLY A 12 0.66 15.59 10.38
C GLY A 12 0.91 14.09 10.55
N LYS A 13 0.52 13.51 11.69
CA LYS A 13 0.61 12.06 11.93
C LYS A 13 -0.16 11.22 10.90
N ILE A 14 -1.28 11.74 10.39
CA ILE A 14 -2.11 11.07 9.40
C ILE A 14 -1.44 11.21 8.03
N ALA A 15 -0.97 12.41 7.67
CA ALA A 15 -0.21 12.64 6.43
C ALA A 15 0.99 11.71 6.31
N VAL A 16 1.80 11.62 7.37
CA VAL A 16 2.98 10.73 7.39
C VAL A 16 2.56 9.26 7.26
N GLY A 17 1.48 8.85 7.93
CA GLY A 17 0.95 7.48 7.80
C GLY A 17 0.51 7.14 6.38
N PHE A 18 -0.16 8.06 5.67
CA PHE A 18 -0.55 7.87 4.27
C PHE A 18 0.68 7.75 3.37
N HIS A 19 1.62 8.68 3.45
CA HIS A 19 2.85 8.60 2.66
C HIS A 19 3.63 7.33 2.95
N PHE A 20 3.68 6.88 4.21
CA PHE A 20 4.37 5.65 4.59
C PHE A 20 3.84 4.42 3.82
N VAL A 21 2.52 4.20 3.78
CA VAL A 21 1.96 3.07 3.02
C VAL A 21 2.09 3.25 1.50
N ASP A 22 2.03 4.50 1.01
CA ASP A 22 2.31 4.85 -0.39
C ASP A 22 3.73 4.43 -0.79
N TYR A 23 4.72 4.72 0.05
CA TYR A 23 6.12 4.35 -0.20
C TYR A 23 6.33 2.83 -0.25
N LEU A 24 5.67 2.07 0.62
CA LEU A 24 5.74 0.60 0.59
C LEU A 24 5.13 0.05 -0.70
N ALA A 25 3.97 0.57 -1.09
CA ALA A 25 3.28 0.15 -2.31
C ALA A 25 4.08 0.48 -3.57
N HIS A 26 4.59 1.72 -3.67
CA HIS A 26 5.34 2.18 -4.83
C HIS A 26 6.77 1.63 -4.88
N GLY A 27 7.39 1.35 -3.73
CA GLY A 27 8.65 0.61 -3.69
C GLY A 27 8.51 -0.78 -4.30
N TRP A 28 7.41 -1.48 -3.98
CA TRP A 28 7.08 -2.76 -4.63
C TRP A 28 6.82 -2.58 -6.14
N ASP A 29 6.04 -1.57 -6.54
CA ASP A 29 5.73 -1.30 -7.95
C ASP A 29 7.03 -1.12 -8.77
N VAL A 30 7.97 -0.31 -8.27
CA VAL A 30 9.26 -0.04 -8.91
C VAL A 30 10.13 -1.30 -8.97
N ALA A 31 10.23 -2.07 -7.89
CA ALA A 31 11.00 -3.30 -7.87
C ALA A 31 10.49 -4.31 -8.91
N ARG A 32 9.16 -4.45 -9.03
CA ARG A 32 8.55 -5.32 -10.03
C ARG A 32 8.77 -4.82 -11.45
N ALA A 33 8.57 -3.52 -11.71
CA ALA A 33 8.79 -2.91 -13.03
C ALA A 33 10.24 -3.07 -13.51
N LEU A 34 11.21 -3.05 -12.59
CA LEU A 34 12.63 -3.25 -12.88
C LEU A 34 13.04 -4.72 -13.00
N GLY A 35 12.14 -5.68 -12.75
CA GLY A 35 12.48 -7.10 -12.69
C GLY A 35 13.42 -7.43 -11.51
N ARG A 36 13.36 -6.65 -10.44
CA ARG A 36 14.21 -6.74 -9.24
C ARG A 36 13.36 -6.95 -7.98
N PRO A 37 12.53 -8.01 -7.92
CA PRO A 37 11.68 -8.25 -6.77
C PRO A 37 12.52 -8.45 -5.49
N ASP A 38 13.75 -8.92 -5.60
CA ASP A 38 14.69 -9.11 -4.48
C ASP A 38 15.02 -7.84 -3.68
N ARG A 39 14.86 -6.64 -4.27
CA ARG A 39 15.36 -5.40 -3.65
C ARG A 39 14.36 -4.65 -2.77
N LEU A 40 13.06 -4.71 -3.06
CA LEU A 40 12.02 -4.02 -2.28
C LEU A 40 10.74 -4.86 -2.10
N SER A 41 10.74 -6.14 -2.50
CA SER A 41 9.55 -6.99 -2.27
C SER A 41 9.47 -7.59 -0.88
N GLU A 42 10.44 -7.33 0.01
CA GLU A 42 10.41 -7.76 1.41
C GLU A 42 11.09 -6.68 2.27
N PRO A 43 10.36 -5.61 2.65
CA PRO A 43 10.86 -4.66 3.62
C PRO A 43 10.99 -5.31 5.00
N ASP A 44 11.71 -4.65 5.90
CA ASP A 44 11.83 -5.08 7.30
C ASP A 44 10.45 -5.48 7.87
N PRO A 45 10.33 -6.63 8.57
CA PRO A 45 9.06 -7.09 9.12
C PRO A 45 8.31 -6.02 9.93
N ALA A 46 9.02 -5.19 10.70
CA ALA A 46 8.41 -4.12 11.49
C ALA A 46 7.76 -3.04 10.60
N LEU A 47 8.33 -2.77 9.42
CA LEU A 47 7.72 -1.85 8.45
C LEU A 47 6.46 -2.48 7.82
N THR A 48 6.50 -3.77 7.54
CA THR A 48 5.32 -4.50 7.02
C THR A 48 4.18 -4.49 8.04
N GLU A 49 4.47 -4.79 9.30
CA GLU A 49 3.46 -4.77 10.39
C GLU A 49 2.88 -3.37 10.59
N ALA A 50 3.73 -2.34 10.63
CA ALA A 50 3.27 -0.95 10.72
C ALA A 50 2.40 -0.56 9.51
N GLY A 51 2.78 -1.02 8.32
CA GLY A 51 2.04 -0.78 7.07
C GLY A 51 0.68 -1.43 7.09
N MET A 52 0.60 -2.69 7.53
CA MET A 52 -0.66 -3.43 7.70
C MET A 52 -1.61 -2.69 8.64
N ALA A 53 -1.13 -2.27 9.82
CA ALA A 53 -1.95 -1.57 10.81
C ALA A 53 -2.52 -0.23 10.31
N ILE A 54 -1.87 0.42 9.34
CA ILE A 54 -2.39 1.62 8.68
C ILE A 54 -3.36 1.23 7.56
N ALA A 55 -2.95 0.31 6.68
CA ALA A 55 -3.71 -0.08 5.50
C ALA A 55 -5.08 -0.70 5.84
N GLU A 56 -5.17 -1.45 6.95
CA GLU A 56 -6.42 -2.07 7.43
C GLU A 56 -7.46 -1.05 7.90
N ARG A 57 -7.03 0.17 8.23
CA ARG A 57 -7.94 1.26 8.61
C ARG A 57 -8.55 1.98 7.42
N ILE A 58 -8.06 1.71 6.21
CA ILE A 58 -8.58 2.31 4.97
C ILE A 58 -9.78 1.46 4.52
N PRO A 59 -11.02 2.00 4.52
CA PRO A 59 -12.20 1.25 4.10
C PRO A 59 -12.05 0.68 2.69
N ASN A 60 -12.57 -0.53 2.44
CA ASN A 60 -12.47 -1.19 1.14
C ASN A 60 -13.64 -0.86 0.20
N GLU A 61 -14.11 0.39 0.23
CA GLU A 61 -15.30 0.85 -0.48
C GLU A 61 -15.12 2.28 -0.99
N PRO A 62 -15.93 2.73 -1.97
CA PRO A 62 -15.96 4.13 -2.36
C PRO A 62 -16.35 5.05 -1.19
N PRO A 63 -15.81 6.29 -1.13
CA PRO A 63 -14.82 6.88 -2.05
C PRO A 63 -13.36 6.57 -1.65
N SER A 64 -13.12 5.77 -0.61
CA SER A 64 -11.77 5.51 -0.10
C SER A 64 -10.91 4.63 -1.02
N ARG A 65 -11.54 3.84 -1.89
CA ARG A 65 -10.89 2.90 -2.83
C ARG A 65 -11.51 2.95 -4.22
N GLY A 66 -10.74 2.51 -5.22
CA GLY A 66 -11.21 2.32 -6.59
C GLY A 66 -10.83 3.47 -7.53
N PRO A 67 -11.50 3.60 -8.70
CA PRO A 67 -11.14 4.60 -9.70
C PRO A 67 -11.12 6.03 -9.15
N GLY A 68 -9.99 6.72 -9.29
CA GLY A 68 -9.80 8.09 -8.78
C GLY A 68 -9.40 8.19 -7.31
N ALA A 69 -9.34 7.07 -6.57
CA ALA A 69 -8.77 7.02 -5.22
C ALA A 69 -7.27 6.70 -5.25
N ALA A 70 -6.59 6.93 -4.12
CA ALA A 70 -5.15 6.66 -3.98
C ALA A 70 -4.79 5.17 -4.14
N PHE A 71 -5.68 4.27 -3.71
CA PHE A 71 -5.50 2.83 -3.81
C PHE A 71 -6.67 2.15 -4.53
N ALA A 72 -6.38 1.13 -5.33
CA ALA A 72 -7.39 0.23 -5.86
C ALA A 72 -8.01 -0.63 -4.74
N TYR A 73 -9.13 -1.27 -5.01
CA TYR A 73 -9.75 -2.24 -4.10
C TYR A 73 -8.78 -3.34 -3.70
N ARG A 74 -8.91 -3.84 -2.48
CA ARG A 74 -8.16 -5.01 -2.00
C ARG A 74 -8.25 -6.15 -3.01
N VAL A 75 -7.11 -6.77 -3.27
CA VAL A 75 -6.96 -8.01 -4.02
C VAL A 75 -6.75 -9.14 -3.01
N ASP A 76 -7.54 -10.20 -3.12
CA ASP A 76 -7.33 -11.38 -2.28
C ASP A 76 -6.07 -12.13 -2.69
N VAL A 77 -5.36 -12.62 -1.70
CA VAL A 77 -4.08 -13.33 -1.85
C VAL A 77 -4.21 -14.71 -1.23
N ALA A 78 -3.33 -15.63 -1.63
CA ALA A 78 -3.30 -16.97 -1.06
C ALA A 78 -3.11 -16.94 0.47
N ASP A 79 -3.68 -17.92 1.18
CA ASP A 79 -3.49 -18.05 2.64
C ASP A 79 -2.02 -18.24 3.02
N THR A 80 -1.21 -18.78 2.12
CA THR A 80 0.24 -18.95 2.28
C THR A 80 1.05 -17.71 1.92
N ALA A 81 0.41 -16.62 1.48
CA ALA A 81 1.10 -15.40 1.08
C ALA A 81 1.85 -14.79 2.26
N SER A 82 3.05 -14.26 1.99
CA SER A 82 3.85 -13.57 2.99
C SER A 82 3.12 -12.34 3.54
N PRO A 83 3.47 -11.84 4.74
CA PRO A 83 2.88 -10.62 5.30
C PRO A 83 2.98 -9.43 4.34
N HIS A 84 4.08 -9.29 3.61
CA HIS A 84 4.23 -8.21 2.64
C HIS A 84 3.34 -8.42 1.41
N GLN A 85 3.20 -9.64 0.89
CA GLN A 85 2.25 -9.92 -0.19
C GLN A 85 0.81 -9.60 0.23
N ARG A 86 0.43 -9.89 1.47
CA ARG A 86 -0.87 -9.50 2.04
C ARG A 86 -1.03 -7.98 2.13
N LEU A 87 0.01 -7.25 2.55
CA LEU A 87 0.01 -5.79 2.57
C LEU A 87 -0.21 -5.21 1.17
N ILE A 88 0.53 -5.70 0.17
CA ILE A 88 0.43 -5.24 -1.21
C ILE A 88 -0.95 -5.59 -1.81
N GLY A 89 -1.48 -6.76 -1.51
CA GLY A 89 -2.86 -7.16 -1.83
C GLY A 89 -3.91 -6.24 -1.19
N LEU A 90 -3.72 -5.92 0.10
CA LEU A 90 -4.56 -4.95 0.81
C LEU A 90 -4.49 -3.56 0.19
N LEU A 91 -3.36 -3.17 -0.40
CA LEU A 91 -3.17 -1.92 -1.16
C LEU A 91 -3.55 -2.03 -2.64
N GLY A 92 -4.23 -3.11 -3.03
CA GLY A 92 -4.91 -3.28 -4.31
C GLY A 92 -4.03 -3.75 -5.46
N ARG A 93 -2.86 -4.33 -5.17
CA ARG A 93 -1.95 -4.90 -6.17
C ARG A 93 -1.99 -6.41 -6.12
N SER A 94 -1.85 -7.04 -7.28
CA SER A 94 -1.66 -8.50 -7.36
C SER A 94 -0.19 -8.84 -7.10
N PRO A 95 0.14 -9.60 -6.04
CA PRO A 95 1.52 -10.03 -5.79
C PRO A 95 2.11 -10.92 -6.89
N GLU A 96 1.24 -11.52 -7.70
CA GLU A 96 1.58 -12.40 -8.82
C GLU A 96 1.79 -11.64 -10.14
N TRP A 97 1.80 -10.30 -10.12
CA TRP A 97 2.08 -9.54 -11.34
C TRP A 97 3.52 -9.79 -11.84
N THR A 98 3.63 -10.21 -13.09
CA THR A 98 4.89 -10.64 -13.75
C THR A 98 5.30 -9.80 -14.96
N ARG A 99 4.67 -8.63 -15.17
CA ARG A 99 4.78 -7.72 -16.33
C ARG A 99 3.65 -7.85 -17.34
#